data_AF-A0A519KP26-F1
#
_entry.id   AF-A0A519KP26-F1
#
_cell.length_a   1.000
_cell.length_b   1.000
_cell.length_c   1.000
_cell.angle_alpha   90.00
_cell.angle_beta   90.00
_cell.angle_gamma   90.00
#
_symmetry.space_group_name_H-M   'P 1'
#
loop_
_entity.id
_entity.type
_entity.pdbx_description
1 polymer ?
#
loop_
_entity_poly.entity_id
_entity_poly.type
_entity_poly.pdbx_seq_one_letter_code
_entity_poly.pdbx_strand_id
1 'polypeptide(L)'
;TGFASLATAVEAIKLGACQYLAKPSNTDDIEAAFASAPTGDVTARISHRSTSIKTLEWERINETLAETGFNISETARQLGMHRRTLARKLAKRPVP
;
A
#
# COMPACT_ATOMS: atom_id res chain seq x y z
N THR A 1 10.09 -8.09 -8.05
CA THR A 1 9.16 -8.11 -6.91
C THR A 1 9.01 -6.70 -6.34
N GLY A 2 8.48 -5.77 -7.14
CA GLY A 2 8.08 -4.45 -6.65
C GLY A 2 6.59 -4.47 -6.40
N PHE A 3 6.16 -4.44 -5.14
CA PHE A 3 4.75 -4.32 -4.81
C PHE A 3 4.29 -2.89 -5.05
N ALA A 4 3.09 -2.73 -5.57
CA ALA A 4 2.46 -1.43 -5.68
C ALA A 4 2.35 -0.78 -4.30
N SER A 5 2.80 0.46 -4.16
CA SER A 5 2.70 1.22 -2.91
C SER A 5 2.19 2.63 -3.18
N LEU A 6 1.48 3.21 -2.22
CA LEU A 6 1.01 4.59 -2.34
C LEU A 6 2.17 5.57 -2.53
N ALA A 7 3.28 5.35 -1.83
CA ALA A 7 4.47 6.19 -1.95
C ALA A 7 5.00 6.24 -3.39
N THR A 8 5.15 5.07 -4.03
CA THR A 8 5.65 4.98 -5.40
C THR A 8 4.64 5.51 -6.42
N ALA A 9 3.34 5.32 -6.17
CA ALA A 9 2.29 5.90 -7.01
C ALA A 9 2.33 7.44 -6.96
N VAL A 10 2.41 8.03 -5.78
CA VAL A 10 2.50 9.49 -5.62
C VAL A 10 3.75 10.06 -6.28
N GLU A 11 4.90 9.40 -6.14
CA GLU A 11 6.14 9.82 -6.80
C GLU A 11 6.03 9.74 -8.33
N ALA A 12 5.45 8.65 -8.86
CA ALA A 12 5.25 8.50 -10.30
C ALA A 12 4.35 9.61 -10.87
N ILE A 13 3.24 9.94 -10.20
CA ILE A 13 2.35 11.04 -10.62
C ILE A 13 3.08 12.39 -10.58
N LYS A 14 3.89 12.64 -9.53
CA LYS A 14 4.71 13.87 -9.44
C LYS A 14 5.72 13.99 -10.58
N LEU A 15 6.24 12.87 -11.07
CA LEU A 15 7.14 12.80 -12.22
C LEU A 15 6.41 12.88 -13.57
N GLY A 16 5.08 13.03 -13.56
CA GLY A 16 4.26 13.24 -14.75
C GLY A 16 3.60 11.97 -15.30
N ALA A 17 3.60 10.85 -14.55
CA ALA A 17 2.81 9.70 -14.92
C ALA A 17 1.31 10.05 -14.89
N CYS A 18 0.57 9.66 -15.93
CA CYS A 18 -0.87 9.90 -15.99
C CYS A 18 -1.67 8.89 -15.18
N GLN A 19 -1.14 7.66 -15.05
CA GLN A 19 -1.81 6.54 -14.40
C GLN A 19 -0.80 5.62 -13.70
N TYR A 20 -1.27 4.90 -12.66
CA TYR A 20 -0.49 3.89 -11.94
C TYR A 20 -1.32 2.62 -11.79
N LEU A 21 -0.91 1.54 -12.46
CA LEU A 21 -1.60 0.24 -12.43
C LEU A 21 -0.79 -0.79 -11.62
N ALA A 22 -1.43 -1.35 -10.61
CA ALA A 22 -0.86 -2.42 -9.79
C ALA A 22 -1.16 -3.79 -10.38
N LYS A 23 -0.16 -4.68 -10.40
CA LYS A 23 -0.38 -6.07 -10.81
C LYS A 23 -1.28 -6.82 -9.82
N PRO A 24 -2.09 -7.79 -10.29
CA PRO A 24 -2.28 -8.16 -11.68
C PRO A 24 -3.18 -7.16 -12.42
N SER A 25 -2.74 -6.72 -13.60
CA SER A 25 -3.55 -5.93 -14.54
C SER A 25 -3.56 -6.69 -15.86
N ASN A 26 -4.71 -6.77 -16.51
CA ASN A 26 -4.87 -7.41 -17.81
C ASN A 26 -4.76 -6.37 -18.96
N THR A 27 -4.93 -6.82 -20.19
CA THR A 27 -4.86 -5.94 -21.37
C THR A 27 -5.96 -4.87 -21.35
N ASP A 28 -7.18 -5.26 -20.96
CA ASP A 28 -8.33 -4.36 -20.92
C ASP A 28 -8.12 -3.20 -19.92
N ASP A 29 -7.49 -3.49 -18.77
CA ASP A 29 -7.14 -2.49 -17.76
C ASP A 29 -6.17 -1.44 -18.30
N ILE A 30 -5.23 -1.88 -19.15
CA ILE A 30 -4.23 -1.00 -19.79
C ILE A 30 -4.91 -0.13 -20.85
N GLU A 31 -5.75 -0.73 -21.70
CA GLU A 31 -6.50 0.01 -22.73
C GLU A 31 -7.43 1.06 -22.11
N ALA A 32 -8.14 0.71 -21.04
CA ALA A 32 -9.00 1.64 -20.31
C ALA A 32 -8.23 2.80 -19.67
N ALA A 33 -7.02 2.53 -19.16
CA ALA A 33 -6.14 3.56 -18.59
C ALA A 33 -5.65 4.57 -19.64
N PHE A 34 -5.46 4.15 -20.89
CA PHE A 34 -5.12 5.06 -21.99
C PHE A 34 -6.33 5.77 -22.60
N ALA A 35 -7.49 5.12 -22.64
CA ALA A 35 -8.72 5.69 -23.18
C ALA A 35 -9.33 6.78 -22.27
N SER A 36 -9.05 6.73 -20.97
CA SER A 36 -9.41 7.78 -20.02
C SER A 36 -8.52 9.01 -20.28
N ALA A 37 -9.07 10.04 -20.92
CA ALA A 37 -8.39 11.30 -21.25
C ALA A 37 -7.67 11.92 -20.03
N PRO A 38 -6.57 12.70 -20.21
CA PRO A 38 -5.67 13.15 -19.15
C PRO A 38 -6.27 14.15 -18.16
N THR A 39 -7.55 14.50 -18.31
CA THR A 39 -8.28 15.30 -17.34
C THR A 39 -8.77 14.36 -16.25
N GLY A 40 -7.96 14.20 -15.20
CA GLY A 40 -8.42 13.58 -13.97
C GLY A 40 -9.77 14.17 -13.59
N ASP A 41 -10.78 13.32 -13.50
CA ASP A 41 -12.12 13.75 -13.14
C ASP A 41 -12.13 14.12 -11.65
N VAL A 42 -12.03 15.41 -11.35
CA VAL A 42 -12.10 15.94 -9.98
C VAL A 42 -13.48 15.68 -9.35
N THR A 43 -14.49 15.36 -10.17
CA THR A 43 -15.83 14.99 -9.71
C THR A 43 -16.00 13.49 -9.50
N ALA A 44 -14.99 12.68 -9.87
CA ALA A 44 -15.00 11.25 -9.63
C ALA A 44 -15.18 11.02 -8.14
N ARG A 45 -16.23 10.27 -7.78
CA ARG A 45 -16.54 9.95 -6.39
C ARG A 45 -15.36 9.17 -5.83
N ILE A 46 -14.53 9.82 -5.03
CA ILE A 46 -13.52 9.15 -4.23
C ILE A 46 -14.29 8.14 -3.39
N SER A 47 -14.11 6.85 -3.70
CA SER A 47 -14.65 5.80 -2.86
C SER A 47 -14.00 5.98 -1.50
N HIS A 48 -14.75 6.49 -0.53
CA HIS A 48 -14.37 6.52 0.88
C HIS A 48 -14.37 5.11 1.47
N ARG A 49 -13.85 4.11 0.74
CA ARG A 49 -13.40 2.89 1.37
C ARG A 49 -12.17 3.28 2.17
N SER A 50 -12.43 3.84 3.35
CA SER A 50 -11.42 4.10 4.35
C SER A 50 -10.69 2.78 4.55
N THR A 51 -9.43 2.75 4.16
CA THR A 51 -8.53 1.66 4.46
C THR A 51 -8.72 1.33 5.93
N SER A 52 -9.12 0.08 6.22
CA SER A 52 -9.41 -0.31 7.60
C SER A 52 -8.20 0.02 8.45
N ILE A 53 -8.41 0.49 9.68
CA ILE A 53 -7.31 0.77 10.63
C ILE A 53 -6.39 -0.46 10.74
N LYS A 54 -6.94 -1.67 10.60
CA LYS A 54 -6.17 -2.93 10.58
C LYS A 54 -5.25 -3.06 9.36
N THR A 55 -5.68 -2.59 8.20
CA THR A 55 -4.88 -2.61 6.97
C THR A 55 -3.73 -1.63 7.08
N LEU A 56 -3.99 -0.41 7.54
CA LEU A 56 -2.93 0.60 7.76
C LEU A 56 -1.92 0.13 8.81
N GLU A 57 -2.40 -0.48 9.89
CA GLU A 57 -1.53 -1.08 10.91
C GLU A 57 -0.65 -2.18 10.30
N TRP A 58 -1.21 -3.03 9.44
CA TRP A 58 -0.47 -4.11 8.80
C TRP A 58 0.59 -3.60 7.83
N GLU A 59 0.26 -2.61 7.00
CA GLU A 59 1.20 -1.94 6.09
C GLU A 59 2.37 -1.35 6.88
N ARG A 60 2.08 -0.63 7.97
CA ARG A 60 3.12 -0.02 8.81
C ARG A 60 4.02 -1.07 9.47
N ILE A 61 3.45 -2.17 9.96
CA ILE A 61 4.23 -3.29 10.52
C ILE A 61 5.18 -3.87 9.46
N ASN A 62 4.69 -4.07 8.23
CA ASN A 62 5.46 -4.68 7.17
C ASN A 62 6.57 -3.77 6.64
N GLU A 63 6.31 -2.46 6.53
CA GLU A 63 7.29 -1.44 6.19
C GLU A 63 8.46 -1.44 7.19
N THR A 64 8.18 -1.34 8.50
CA THR A 64 9.21 -1.33 9.54
C THR A 64 9.96 -2.67 9.62
N LEU A 65 9.30 -3.80 9.32
CA LEU A 65 9.98 -5.11 9.22
C LEU A 65 10.99 -5.11 8.09
N ALA A 66 10.65 -4.56 6.91
CA ALA A 66 11.56 -4.47 5.79
C ALA A 66 12.76 -3.56 6.10
N GLU A 67 12.53 -2.40 6.72
CA GLU A 67 13.58 -1.45 7.15
C GLU A 67 14.56 -2.07 8.16
N THR A 68 14.07 -2.94 9.04
CA THR A 68 14.87 -3.57 10.10
C THR A 68 15.44 -4.94 9.73
N GLY A 69 15.34 -5.36 8.46
CA GLY A 69 15.82 -6.67 8.02
C GLY A 69 15.09 -7.85 8.67
N PHE A 70 13.80 -7.70 8.92
CA PHE A 70 12.91 -8.66 9.59
C PHE A 70 13.28 -8.97 11.06
N ASN A 71 14.00 -8.07 11.73
CA ASN A 71 14.28 -8.19 13.17
C ASN A 71 13.06 -7.79 14.03
N ILE A 72 12.26 -8.80 14.41
CA ILE A 72 11.02 -8.63 15.20
C ILE A 72 11.23 -7.78 16.47
N SER A 73 12.37 -7.92 17.16
CA SER A 73 12.62 -7.16 18.39
C SER A 73 12.85 -5.68 18.11
N GLU A 74 13.59 -5.37 17.05
CA GLU A 74 13.88 -4.00 16.63
C GLU A 74 12.63 -3.33 16.07
N THR A 75 11.90 -4.03 15.21
CA THR A 75 10.61 -3.55 14.69
C THR A 75 9.64 -3.22 15.82
N ALA A 76 9.52 -4.10 16.82
CA ALA A 76 8.64 -3.86 17.95
C ALA A 76 9.05 -2.60 18.75
N ARG A 77 10.36 -2.39 18.93
CA ARG A 77 10.91 -1.20 19.59
C ARG A 77 10.59 0.07 18.78
N GLN A 78 10.81 0.06 17.47
CA GLN A 78 10.53 1.20 16.59
C GLN A 78 9.04 1.52 16.50
N LEU A 79 8.18 0.49 16.54
CA LEU A 79 6.72 0.65 16.56
C LEU A 79 6.16 0.98 17.96
N GLY A 80 7.01 1.09 18.99
CA GLY A 80 6.58 1.39 20.35
C GLY A 80 5.69 0.32 20.99
N MET A 81 5.81 -0.94 20.56
CA MET A 81 4.98 -2.04 21.07
C MET A 81 5.81 -3.20 21.61
N HIS A 82 5.20 -4.01 22.48
CA HIS A 82 5.87 -5.18 23.01
C HIS A 82 6.08 -6.25 21.93
N ARG A 83 7.27 -6.89 21.88
CA ARG A 83 7.61 -7.94 20.91
C ARG A 83 6.54 -9.05 20.83
N ARG A 84 5.99 -9.48 21.97
CA ARG A 84 4.92 -10.51 22.02
C ARG A 84 3.62 -10.04 21.37
N THR A 85 3.31 -8.74 21.43
CA THR A 85 2.16 -8.14 20.75
C THR A 85 2.35 -8.17 19.24
N LEU A 86 3.53 -7.76 18.76
CA LEU A 86 3.88 -7.83 17.34
C LEU A 86 3.79 -9.26 16.81
N ALA A 87 4.40 -10.23 17.50
CA ALA A 87 4.35 -11.64 17.12
C ALA A 87 2.90 -12.17 17.03
N ARG A 88 2.02 -11.78 17.96
CA ARG A 88 0.60 -12.15 17.92
C ARG A 88 -0.14 -11.49 16.76
N LYS A 89 0.19 -10.24 16.40
CA LYS A 89 -0.38 -9.57 15.23
C LYS A 89 0.03 -10.26 13.93
N LEU A 90 1.31 -10.66 13.82
CA LEU A 90 1.84 -11.40 12.67
C LEU A 90 1.22 -12.80 12.53
N ALA A 91 0.89 -13.47 13.63
CA ALA A 91 0.24 -14.78 13.61
C ALA A 91 -1.21 -14.75 13.12
N LYS A 92 -1.88 -13.58 13.16
CA LYS A 92 -3.23 -13.43 12.63
C LYS A 92 -3.15 -13.11 11.14
N ARG A 93 -3.80 -13.91 10.31
CA ARG A 93 -3.98 -13.59 8.89
C ARG A 93 -4.75 -12.27 8.77
N PRO A 94 -4.24 -11.26 8.03
CA PRO A 94 -5.01 -10.07 7.75
C PRO A 94 -6.27 -10.46 6.95
N VAL A 95 -7.39 -9.85 7.30
CA VAL A 95 -8.67 -10.05 6.59
C VAL A 95 -8.61 -9.15 5.34
N PRO A 96 -8.84 -9.69 4.12
CA PRO A 96 -8.85 -8.89 2.90
C PRO A 96 -10.01 -7.88 2.87
#